data_AF-A0A0N1IIB2-F1
#
_entry.id   AF-A0A0N1IIB2-F1
#
_cell.length_a   1.000
_cell.length_b   1.000
_cell.length_c   1.000
_cell.angle_alpha   90.00
_cell.angle_beta   90.00
_cell.angle_gamma   90.00
#
_symmetry.space_group_name_H-M   'P 1'
#
loop_
_entity.id
_entity.type
_entity.pdbx_description
1 polymer ?
#
loop_
_entity_poly.entity_id
_entity_poly.type
_entity_poly.pdbx_seq_one_letter_code
_entity_poly.pdbx_strand_id
1 'polypeptide(L)'
;MVRGVGRGGRGMPGRGGMGRPPFNRPRVMLLRPPFDLILAEPAFPRCKPAPDDSALTQALLKRHAELCPTPSEQASVLSLVTKLQTVLDNLVVAPGDFAACVNEEVNKLTRAMGTGSVTCACNERGFTVTAAGAAVRVLVTTLHQNLRKLEPEVHLEYKVISSHLAAIRHSRWFEENAHHSSVKTMFYICDKFLQHLLNRSGDTF
;
A
#
# COMPACT_ATOMS: atom_id res chain seq x y z
N MET A 1 -68.81 45.34 11.82
CA MET A 1 -68.92 46.04 13.12
C MET A 1 -68.53 45.02 14.21
N VAL A 2 -67.33 45.13 14.81
CA VAL A 2 -67.07 45.82 16.12
C VAL A 2 -67.62 44.96 17.26
N ARG A 3 -66.95 44.54 18.36
CA ARG A 3 -65.71 44.80 19.15
C ARG A 3 -65.56 43.54 20.04
N GLY A 4 -64.43 43.14 20.65
CA GLY A 4 -63.40 43.86 21.39
C GLY A 4 -62.54 42.83 22.18
N VAL A 5 -61.25 43.14 22.43
CA VAL A 5 -60.64 43.41 23.75
C VAL A 5 -60.76 42.24 24.75
N GLY A 6 -59.72 41.64 25.34
CA GLY A 6 -58.29 41.88 25.44
C GLY A 6 -57.74 41.09 26.65
N ARG A 7 -56.48 41.38 27.02
CA ARG A 7 -55.90 41.22 28.37
C ARG A 7 -55.41 39.83 28.82
N GLY A 8 -54.08 39.69 28.80
CA GLY A 8 -53.28 39.53 30.02
C GLY A 8 -53.23 38.14 30.67
N GLY A 9 -52.04 37.54 30.66
CA GLY A 9 -51.72 36.37 31.49
C GLY A 9 -50.22 36.05 31.48
N ARG A 10 -49.46 36.71 32.36
CA ARG A 10 -48.07 36.41 32.71
C ARG A 10 -47.99 35.12 33.55
N GLY A 11 -46.93 34.34 33.35
CA GLY A 11 -46.36 33.36 34.32
C GLY A 11 -46.61 31.90 33.92
N MET A 12 -45.68 31.23 33.21
CA MET A 12 -44.51 30.45 33.70
C MET A 12 -44.83 29.24 34.58
N PRO A 13 -43.93 28.24 34.75
CA PRO A 13 -42.81 27.79 33.91
C PRO A 13 -42.78 26.25 33.74
N GLY A 14 -41.97 25.76 32.79
CA GLY A 14 -41.35 24.45 32.92
C GLY A 14 -42.06 23.27 32.27
N ARG A 15 -41.65 22.92 31.05
CA ARG A 15 -41.35 21.53 30.72
C ARG A 15 -40.37 21.49 29.56
N GLY A 16 -39.21 20.91 29.81
CA GLY A 16 -38.10 20.83 28.88
C GLY A 16 -38.52 20.32 27.50
N GLY A 17 -38.07 21.04 26.48
CA GLY A 17 -38.07 20.60 25.10
C GLY A 17 -36.65 20.75 24.60
N MET A 18 -35.93 19.63 24.60
CA MET A 18 -34.64 19.38 23.95
C MET A 18 -34.30 20.40 22.86
N GLY A 19 -33.11 21.01 22.98
CA GLY A 19 -32.55 21.85 21.94
C GLY A 19 -32.68 21.18 20.57
N ARG A 20 -33.48 21.79 19.70
CA ARG A 20 -33.47 21.44 18.27
C ARG A 20 -32.02 21.62 17.82
N PRO A 21 -31.36 20.58 17.28
CA PRO A 21 -30.04 20.77 16.71
C PRO A 21 -30.16 21.78 15.57
N PRO A 22 -29.19 22.69 15.40
CA PRO A 22 -29.27 23.70 14.36
C PRO A 22 -29.45 23.02 12.99
N PHE A 23 -30.44 23.49 12.26
CA PHE A 23 -30.93 22.99 10.96
C PHE A 23 -29.92 23.11 9.81
N ASN A 24 -28.62 23.22 10.10
CA ASN A 24 -27.60 23.46 9.08
C ASN A 24 -26.36 22.58 9.30
N ARG A 25 -26.57 21.27 9.49
CA ARG A 25 -25.52 20.31 9.12
C ARG A 25 -25.56 20.20 7.61
N PRO A 26 -24.47 20.51 6.87
CA PRO A 26 -24.41 20.16 5.46
C PRO A 26 -24.71 18.67 5.37
N ARG A 27 -25.71 18.30 4.55
CA ARG A 27 -25.95 16.90 4.24
C ARG A 27 -24.62 16.40 3.69
N VAL A 28 -23.93 15.58 4.47
CA VAL A 28 -22.81 14.79 3.95
C VAL A 28 -23.41 14.10 2.75
N MET A 29 -22.98 14.47 1.55
CA MET A 29 -23.30 13.69 0.37
C MET A 29 -22.71 12.33 0.67
N LEU A 30 -23.55 11.40 1.13
CA LEU A 30 -23.20 10.01 1.24
C LEU A 30 -22.82 9.62 -0.17
N LEU A 31 -21.52 9.56 -0.42
CA LEU A 31 -20.98 8.97 -1.64
C LEU A 31 -21.55 7.57 -1.66
N ARG A 32 -22.57 7.37 -2.49
CA ARG A 32 -23.16 6.04 -2.66
C ARG A 32 -22.05 5.18 -3.26
N PRO A 33 -21.67 4.07 -2.61
CA PRO A 33 -20.75 3.14 -3.22
C PRO A 33 -21.26 2.77 -4.61
N PRO A 34 -20.38 2.57 -5.59
CA PRO A 34 -20.79 2.04 -6.88
C PRO A 34 -21.50 0.71 -6.67
N PHE A 35 -22.39 0.36 -7.58
CA PHE A 35 -23.08 -0.92 -7.54
C PHE A 35 -22.07 -2.07 -7.59
N ASP A 36 -22.17 -3.01 -6.65
CA ASP A 36 -21.40 -4.23 -6.58
C ASP A 36 -22.37 -5.42 -6.50
N LEU A 37 -22.31 -6.28 -7.52
CA LEU A 37 -23.19 -7.43 -7.63
C LEU A 37 -23.00 -8.42 -6.48
N ILE A 38 -21.78 -8.58 -5.96
CA ILE A 38 -21.48 -9.52 -4.88
C ILE A 38 -22.11 -9.03 -3.59
N LEU A 39 -22.00 -7.74 -3.29
CA LEU A 39 -22.63 -7.14 -2.10
C LEU A 39 -24.17 -7.11 -2.21
N ALA A 40 -24.69 -7.01 -3.43
CA ALA A 40 -26.11 -6.97 -3.70
C ALA A 40 -26.75 -8.35 -3.94
N GLU A 41 -25.97 -9.45 -3.90
CA GLU A 41 -26.46 -10.80 -4.22
C GLU A 41 -27.78 -11.19 -3.53
N PRO A 42 -28.04 -10.85 -2.24
CA PRO A 42 -29.32 -11.15 -1.60
C PRO A 42 -30.54 -10.47 -2.26
N ALA A 43 -30.32 -9.35 -2.95
CA ALA A 43 -31.35 -8.62 -3.69
C ALA A 43 -31.51 -9.11 -5.14
N PHE A 44 -30.59 -9.94 -5.64
CA PHE A 44 -30.57 -10.45 -7.02
C PHE A 44 -30.50 -11.98 -7.05
N PRO A 45 -31.59 -12.69 -6.66
CA PRO A 45 -31.62 -14.14 -6.74
C PRO A 45 -31.46 -14.61 -8.19
N ARG A 46 -30.58 -15.58 -8.41
CA ARG A 46 -30.31 -16.11 -9.76
C ARG A 46 -31.52 -16.90 -10.27
N CYS A 47 -31.95 -16.62 -11.48
CA CYS A 47 -33.01 -17.38 -12.16
C CYS A 47 -32.56 -18.76 -12.65
N LYS A 48 -31.24 -18.97 -12.75
CA LYS A 48 -30.59 -20.22 -13.17
C LYS A 48 -29.45 -20.54 -12.19
N PRO A 49 -29.09 -21.82 -12.01
CA PRO A 49 -27.91 -22.16 -11.21
C PRO A 49 -26.67 -21.44 -11.75
N ALA A 50 -25.70 -21.20 -10.86
CA ALA A 50 -24.43 -20.61 -11.26
C ALA A 50 -23.80 -21.47 -12.37
N PRO A 51 -23.23 -20.84 -13.42
CA PRO A 51 -22.44 -21.55 -14.42
C PRO A 51 -21.29 -22.33 -13.76
N ASP A 52 -20.88 -23.42 -14.38
CA ASP A 52 -19.67 -24.13 -13.96
C ASP A 52 -18.42 -23.35 -14.40
N ASP A 53 -17.73 -22.77 -13.43
CA ASP A 53 -16.49 -22.01 -13.62
C ASP A 53 -15.22 -22.88 -13.50
N SER A 54 -15.35 -24.21 -13.54
CA SER A 54 -14.22 -25.14 -13.42
C SER A 54 -13.12 -24.87 -14.45
N ALA A 55 -13.49 -24.66 -15.73
CA ALA A 55 -12.56 -24.35 -16.81
C ALA A 55 -11.82 -23.03 -16.59
N LEU A 56 -12.52 -21.99 -16.14
CA LEU A 56 -11.92 -20.69 -15.81
C LEU A 56 -10.95 -20.83 -14.64
N THR A 57 -11.36 -21.53 -13.58
CA THR A 57 -10.55 -21.78 -12.39
C THR A 57 -9.24 -22.49 -12.76
N GLN A 58 -9.32 -23.52 -13.60
CA GLN A 58 -8.14 -24.22 -14.11
C GLN A 58 -7.23 -23.31 -14.95
N ALA A 59 -7.80 -22.47 -15.81
CA ALA A 59 -7.02 -21.52 -16.62
C ALA A 59 -6.28 -20.49 -15.74
N LEU A 60 -6.93 -19.96 -14.69
CA LEU A 60 -6.31 -19.03 -13.75
C LEU A 60 -5.16 -19.68 -12.97
N LEU A 61 -5.36 -20.90 -12.47
CA LEU A 61 -4.32 -21.65 -11.75
C LEU A 61 -3.13 -21.99 -12.65
N LYS A 62 -3.40 -22.40 -13.89
CA LYS A 62 -2.35 -22.64 -14.89
C LYS A 62 -1.56 -21.37 -15.16
N ARG A 63 -2.25 -20.25 -15.38
CA ARG A 63 -1.60 -18.96 -15.64
C ARG A 63 -0.77 -18.48 -14.46
N HIS A 64 -1.26 -18.67 -13.24
CA HIS A 64 -0.50 -18.38 -12.02
C HIS A 64 0.81 -19.18 -11.98
N ALA A 65 0.75 -20.49 -12.24
CA ALA A 65 1.94 -21.35 -12.24
C ALA A 65 2.99 -20.93 -13.27
N GLU A 66 2.57 -20.47 -14.46
CA GLU A 66 3.49 -19.96 -15.50
C GLU A 66 4.17 -18.64 -15.09
N LEU A 67 3.48 -17.82 -14.29
CA LEU A 67 3.98 -16.53 -13.87
C LEU A 67 4.79 -16.62 -12.56
N CYS A 68 4.66 -17.71 -11.79
CA CYS A 68 5.41 -17.88 -10.55
C CYS A 68 6.93 -17.82 -10.82
N PRO A 69 7.69 -17.02 -10.05
CA PRO A 69 9.14 -17.00 -10.18
C PRO A 69 9.71 -18.39 -9.90
N THR A 70 10.74 -18.78 -10.65
CA THR A 70 11.35 -20.10 -10.51
C THR A 70 11.99 -20.27 -9.13
N PRO A 71 12.13 -21.49 -8.60
CA PRO A 71 12.77 -21.71 -7.30
C PRO A 71 14.20 -21.16 -7.22
N SER A 72 14.92 -21.16 -8.34
CA SER A 72 16.27 -20.59 -8.43
C SER A 72 16.26 -19.07 -8.28
N GLU A 73 15.35 -18.35 -8.96
CA GLU A 73 15.21 -16.90 -8.82
C GLU A 73 14.76 -16.51 -7.41
N GLN A 74 13.84 -17.26 -6.83
CA GLN A 74 13.40 -17.06 -5.44
C GLN A 74 14.57 -17.19 -4.46
N ALA A 75 15.42 -18.21 -4.62
CA ALA A 75 16.60 -18.42 -3.78
C ALA A 75 17.63 -17.29 -3.93
N SER A 76 17.88 -16.81 -5.14
CA SER A 76 18.82 -15.70 -5.40
C SER A 76 18.36 -14.40 -4.75
N VAL A 77 17.06 -14.05 -4.88
CA VAL A 77 16.50 -12.86 -4.24
C VAL A 77 16.52 -12.99 -2.71
N LEU A 78 16.10 -14.14 -2.18
CA LEU A 78 16.08 -14.38 -0.73
C LEU A 78 17.49 -14.26 -0.14
N SER A 79 18.49 -14.87 -0.76
CA SER A 79 19.89 -14.79 -0.30
C SER A 79 20.39 -13.34 -0.23
N LEU A 80 20.08 -12.54 -1.25
CA LEU A 80 20.48 -11.12 -1.29
C LEU A 80 19.77 -10.30 -0.20
N VAL A 81 18.46 -10.48 -0.03
CA VAL A 81 17.66 -9.79 1.00
C VAL A 81 18.16 -10.12 2.40
N THR A 82 18.40 -11.40 2.71
CA THR A 82 18.87 -11.81 4.04
C THR A 82 20.24 -11.20 4.37
N LYS A 83 21.18 -11.22 3.41
CA LYS A 83 22.51 -10.62 3.61
C LYS A 83 22.42 -9.10 3.84
N LEU A 84 21.60 -8.41 3.04
CA LEU A 84 21.37 -6.98 3.22
C LEU A 84 20.73 -6.65 4.57
N GLN A 85 19.76 -7.46 5.00
CA GLN A 85 19.13 -7.29 6.30
C GLN A 85 20.14 -7.45 7.44
N THR A 86 20.98 -8.49 7.43
CA THR A 86 22.01 -8.68 8.45
C THR A 86 22.98 -7.49 8.56
N VAL A 87 23.40 -6.94 7.41
CA VAL A 87 24.25 -5.74 7.37
C VAL A 87 23.57 -4.54 8.01
N LEU A 88 22.31 -4.29 7.65
CA LEU A 88 21.53 -3.16 8.21
C LEU A 88 21.27 -3.35 9.71
N ASP A 89 20.96 -4.56 10.16
CA ASP A 89 20.73 -4.86 11.58
C ASP A 89 22.01 -4.61 12.41
N ASN A 90 23.19 -4.95 11.87
CA ASN A 90 24.47 -4.67 12.54
C ASN A 90 24.73 -3.16 12.65
N LEU A 91 24.43 -2.40 11.60
CA LEU A 91 24.57 -0.93 11.60
C LEU A 91 23.63 -0.25 12.60
N VAL A 92 22.45 -0.83 12.85
CA VAL A 92 21.52 -0.33 13.87
C VAL A 92 22.09 -0.49 15.27
N VAL A 93 22.79 -1.58 15.56
CA VAL A 93 23.34 -1.88 16.89
C VAL A 93 24.67 -1.16 17.15
N ALA A 94 25.54 -1.09 16.15
CA ALA A 94 26.86 -0.49 16.25
C ALA A 94 27.16 0.38 15.02
N PRO A 95 26.71 1.65 15.01
CA PRO A 95 26.81 2.50 13.81
C PRO A 95 28.24 2.91 13.42
N GLY A 96 29.24 2.72 14.30
CA GLY A 96 30.65 3.03 14.02
C GLY A 96 30.86 4.45 13.46
N ASP A 97 31.96 4.65 12.73
CA ASP A 97 32.14 5.83 11.88
C ASP A 97 31.40 5.60 10.56
N PHE A 98 30.26 6.27 10.36
CA PHE A 98 29.32 6.02 9.24
C PHE A 98 29.99 6.01 7.86
N ALA A 99 30.99 6.87 7.63
CA ALA A 99 31.67 6.98 6.34
C ALA A 99 32.58 5.78 6.06
N ALA A 100 33.23 5.23 7.09
CA ALA A 100 33.99 4.00 6.99
C ALA A 100 33.04 2.78 6.94
N CYS A 101 31.98 2.79 7.74
CA CYS A 101 31.05 1.67 7.90
C CYS A 101 30.22 1.41 6.64
N VAL A 102 29.72 2.45 5.94
CA VAL A 102 28.96 2.26 4.69
C VAL A 102 29.84 1.64 3.60
N ASN A 103 31.08 2.12 3.43
CA ASN A 103 32.02 1.56 2.45
C ASN A 103 32.50 0.16 2.84
N GLU A 104 32.73 -0.09 4.13
CA GLU A 104 33.16 -1.39 4.63
C GLU A 104 32.04 -2.43 4.56
N GLU A 105 30.78 -2.05 4.80
CA GLU A 105 29.61 -2.93 4.67
C GLU A 105 29.23 -3.21 3.21
N VAL A 106 29.32 -2.22 2.32
CA VAL A 106 29.22 -2.46 0.85
C VAL A 106 30.35 -3.38 0.37
N ASN A 107 31.55 -3.22 0.92
CA ASN A 107 32.66 -4.14 0.67
C ASN A 107 32.46 -5.52 1.31
N LYS A 108 31.79 -5.64 2.46
CA LYS A 108 31.41 -6.92 3.08
C LYS A 108 30.35 -7.64 2.26
N LEU A 109 29.36 -6.94 1.70
CA LEU A 109 28.41 -7.50 0.74
C LEU A 109 29.14 -8.00 -0.51
N THR A 110 30.10 -7.22 -1.02
CA THR A 110 30.94 -7.61 -2.17
C THR A 110 31.78 -8.86 -1.86
N ARG A 111 32.34 -8.97 -0.65
CA ARG A 111 33.14 -10.14 -0.21
C ARG A 111 32.28 -11.37 0.12
N ALA A 112 31.11 -11.18 0.75
CA ALA A 112 30.18 -12.26 1.13
C ALA A 112 29.41 -12.85 -0.06
N MET A 113 29.49 -12.22 -1.23
CA MET A 113 28.80 -12.67 -2.45
C MET A 113 29.67 -13.43 -3.44
N GLY A 114 30.98 -13.61 -3.18
CA GLY A 114 31.85 -14.52 -3.94
C GLY A 114 31.84 -14.31 -5.47
N THR A 115 32.84 -13.61 -5.99
CA THR A 115 33.15 -13.54 -7.44
C THR A 115 32.05 -13.02 -8.39
N GLY A 116 30.95 -12.45 -7.89
CA GLY A 116 30.01 -11.67 -8.68
C GLY A 116 30.12 -10.19 -8.34
N SER A 117 30.31 -9.32 -9.33
CA SER A 117 30.35 -7.87 -9.13
C SER A 117 29.02 -7.39 -8.53
N VAL A 118 29.02 -7.07 -7.23
CA VAL A 118 27.90 -6.39 -6.57
C VAL A 118 27.98 -4.93 -6.99
N THR A 119 26.92 -4.42 -7.59
CA THR A 119 26.84 -3.01 -7.98
C THR A 119 25.80 -2.29 -7.14
N CYS A 120 26.15 -1.12 -6.63
CA CYS A 120 25.23 -0.22 -5.97
C CYS A 120 24.95 0.98 -6.89
N ALA A 121 23.67 1.30 -7.08
CA ALA A 121 23.22 2.46 -7.84
C ALA A 121 22.32 3.33 -6.95
N CYS A 122 22.74 4.57 -6.72
CA CYS A 122 21.93 5.55 -6.02
C CYS A 122 20.82 6.07 -6.94
N ASN A 123 19.61 6.16 -6.41
CA ASN A 123 18.44 6.68 -7.10
C ASN A 123 17.82 7.81 -6.28
N GLU A 124 16.97 8.62 -6.90
CA GLU A 124 16.20 9.69 -6.22
C GLU A 124 15.31 9.19 -5.06
N ARG A 125 15.12 7.88 -4.93
CA ARG A 125 14.27 7.25 -3.90
C ARG A 125 15.05 6.47 -2.83
N GLY A 126 16.38 6.37 -2.95
CA GLY A 126 17.23 5.54 -2.10
C GLY A 126 18.38 4.92 -2.91
N PHE A 127 18.61 3.63 -2.78
CA PHE A 127 19.66 2.94 -3.53
C PHE A 127 19.22 1.53 -3.94
N THR A 128 19.84 1.01 -5.01
CA THR A 128 19.59 -0.34 -5.51
C THR A 128 20.88 -1.14 -5.44
N VAL A 129 20.83 -2.31 -4.85
CA VAL A 129 21.94 -3.27 -4.80
C VAL A 129 21.60 -4.40 -5.77
N THR A 130 22.47 -4.61 -6.76
CA THR A 130 22.30 -5.65 -7.78
C THR A 130 23.41 -6.66 -7.66
N ALA A 131 23.05 -7.95 -7.63
CA ALA A 131 24.00 -9.03 -7.56
C ALA A 131 23.41 -10.35 -8.07
N ALA A 132 24.21 -11.11 -8.83
CA ALA A 132 23.91 -12.48 -9.27
C ALA A 132 22.49 -12.69 -9.84
N GLY A 133 21.99 -11.75 -10.66
CA GLY A 133 20.67 -11.84 -11.29
C GLY A 133 19.49 -11.41 -10.40
N ALA A 134 19.76 -10.94 -9.18
CA ALA A 134 18.77 -10.31 -8.31
C ALA A 134 19.10 -8.83 -8.09
N ALA A 135 18.06 -8.01 -7.92
CA ALA A 135 18.20 -6.61 -7.54
C ALA A 135 17.28 -6.31 -6.36
N VAL A 136 17.82 -5.68 -5.32
CA VAL A 136 17.07 -5.22 -4.15
C VAL A 136 17.13 -3.71 -4.11
N ARG A 137 15.96 -3.08 -4.09
CA ARG A 137 15.83 -1.63 -3.95
C ARG A 137 15.55 -1.29 -2.49
N VAL A 138 16.43 -0.49 -1.89
CA VAL A 138 16.29 0.03 -0.53
C VAL A 138 15.70 1.42 -0.61
N LEU A 139 14.52 1.58 0.00
CA LEU A 139 13.80 2.85 0.08
C LEU A 139 14.13 3.54 1.40
N VAL A 140 14.68 4.75 1.33
CA VAL A 140 15.13 5.48 2.52
C VAL A 140 14.06 6.46 2.96
N THR A 141 13.61 6.35 4.20
CA THR A 141 12.64 7.26 4.81
C THR A 141 13.08 7.65 6.22
N THR A 142 12.46 8.70 6.77
CA THR A 142 12.70 9.16 8.14
C THR A 142 11.49 8.93 9.04
N LEU A 143 11.66 9.18 10.34
CA LEU A 143 10.58 9.13 11.32
C LEU A 143 9.53 10.22 11.07
N HIS A 144 8.27 9.93 11.38
CA HIS A 144 7.16 10.88 11.17
C HIS A 144 7.37 12.26 11.82
N GLN A 145 8.09 12.32 12.94
CA GLN A 145 8.39 13.56 13.66
C GLN A 145 9.35 14.47 12.88
N ASN A 146 10.23 13.89 12.07
CA ASN A 146 11.25 14.61 11.30
C ASN A 146 10.67 15.22 10.01
N LEU A 147 9.47 14.82 9.59
CA LEU A 147 8.83 15.33 8.37
C LEU A 147 8.62 16.85 8.38
N ARG A 148 8.49 17.46 9.56
CA ARG A 148 8.34 18.92 9.71
C ARG A 148 9.65 19.69 9.63
N LYS A 149 10.78 18.98 9.64
CA LYS A 149 12.15 19.54 9.67
C LYS A 149 12.90 19.26 8.37
N LEU A 150 12.19 18.88 7.30
CA LEU A 150 12.80 18.54 6.02
C LEU A 150 13.21 19.82 5.28
N GLU A 151 14.51 19.95 5.06
CA GLU A 151 15.11 20.95 4.18
C GLU A 151 15.21 20.43 2.73
N PRO A 152 14.70 21.15 1.72
CA PRO A 152 14.68 20.71 0.32
C PRO A 152 16.05 20.52 -0.36
N GLU A 153 17.10 21.17 0.15
CA GLU A 153 18.45 21.10 -0.47
C GLU A 153 19.25 19.86 -0.06
N VAL A 154 18.95 19.29 1.12
CA VAL A 154 19.73 18.21 1.71
C VAL A 154 18.94 16.90 1.78
N HIS A 155 17.61 16.98 1.83
CA HIS A 155 16.76 15.80 1.99
C HIS A 155 16.02 15.39 0.72
N LEU A 156 15.63 14.12 0.69
CA LEU A 156 14.68 13.59 -0.29
C LEU A 156 13.36 14.37 -0.23
N GLU A 157 12.67 14.46 -1.38
CA GLU A 157 11.39 15.17 -1.47
C GLU A 157 10.37 14.59 -0.47
N TYR A 158 9.61 15.49 0.17
CA TYR A 158 8.55 15.12 1.11
C TYR A 158 7.59 14.04 0.55
N LYS A 159 7.22 14.13 -0.73
CA LYS A 159 6.34 13.16 -1.38
C LYS A 159 6.93 11.76 -1.43
N VAL A 160 8.23 11.66 -1.70
CA VAL A 160 8.96 10.38 -1.76
C VAL A 160 9.02 9.76 -0.37
N ILE A 161 9.42 10.54 0.65
CA ILE A 161 9.49 10.07 2.04
C ILE A 161 8.10 9.63 2.53
N SER A 162 7.06 10.43 2.28
CA SER A 162 5.68 10.09 2.65
C SER A 162 5.18 8.81 1.97
N SER A 163 5.52 8.63 0.68
CA SER A 163 5.21 7.41 -0.07
C SER A 163 5.89 6.18 0.53
N HIS A 164 7.15 6.28 0.96
CA HIS A 164 7.88 5.17 1.59
C HIS A 164 7.29 4.80 2.95
N LEU A 165 6.86 5.78 3.75
CA LEU A 165 6.12 5.52 4.99
C LEU A 165 4.77 4.83 4.73
N ALA A 166 4.07 5.21 3.65
CA ALA A 166 2.85 4.54 3.23
C ALA A 166 3.12 3.09 2.83
N ALA A 167 4.22 2.82 2.12
CA ALA A 167 4.60 1.46 1.72
C ALA A 167 4.78 0.53 2.94
N ILE A 168 5.38 1.00 4.04
CA ILE A 168 5.48 0.22 5.29
C ILE A 168 4.08 -0.11 5.85
N ARG A 169 3.17 0.88 5.87
CA ARG A 169 1.79 0.67 6.36
C ARG A 169 1.04 -0.32 5.47
N HIS A 170 1.16 -0.18 4.15
CA HIS A 170 0.51 -1.08 3.19
C HIS A 170 1.06 -2.50 3.30
N SER A 171 2.37 -2.67 3.48
CA SER A 171 2.99 -3.99 3.66
C SER A 171 2.43 -4.70 4.90
N ARG A 172 2.36 -4.01 6.04
CA ARG A 172 1.79 -4.58 7.28
C ARG A 172 0.31 -4.90 7.14
N TRP A 173 -0.47 -3.97 6.59
CA TRP A 173 -1.89 -4.19 6.34
C TRP A 173 -2.11 -5.40 5.42
N PHE A 174 -1.31 -5.53 4.36
CA PHE A 174 -1.40 -6.64 3.41
C PHE A 174 -1.03 -7.97 4.07
N GLU A 175 -0.01 -8.01 4.91
CA GLU A 175 0.27 -9.20 5.72
C GLU A 175 -0.95 -9.59 6.52
N GLU A 176 -1.48 -8.71 7.38
CA GLU A 176 -2.59 -9.00 8.30
C GLU A 176 -3.93 -9.34 7.61
N ASN A 177 -4.22 -8.74 6.45
CA ASN A 177 -5.55 -8.80 5.82
C ASN A 177 -5.60 -9.66 4.55
N ALA A 178 -4.46 -9.98 3.92
CA ALA A 178 -4.39 -10.74 2.67
C ALA A 178 -3.65 -12.08 2.83
N HIS A 179 -3.78 -12.74 3.99
CA HIS A 179 -3.15 -14.03 4.25
C HIS A 179 -3.64 -15.17 3.34
N HIS A 180 -4.89 -15.09 2.88
CA HIS A 180 -5.48 -16.17 2.09
C HIS A 180 -4.82 -16.28 0.70
N SER A 181 -4.42 -17.50 0.33
CA SER A 181 -3.62 -17.76 -0.88
C SER A 181 -4.33 -17.31 -2.17
N SER A 182 -5.65 -17.44 -2.25
CA SER A 182 -6.41 -17.00 -3.42
C SER A 182 -6.35 -15.48 -3.63
N VAL A 183 -6.26 -14.69 -2.55
CA VAL A 183 -6.09 -13.22 -2.65
C VAL A 183 -4.74 -12.89 -3.27
N LYS A 184 -3.68 -13.59 -2.86
CA LYS A 184 -2.32 -13.40 -3.40
C LYS A 184 -2.25 -13.80 -4.87
N THR A 185 -2.83 -14.95 -5.23
CA THR A 185 -2.91 -15.42 -6.62
C THR A 185 -3.70 -14.44 -7.48
N MET A 186 -4.86 -13.96 -7.00
CA MET A 186 -5.69 -13.00 -7.73
C MET A 186 -4.96 -11.67 -7.93
N PHE A 187 -4.35 -11.12 -6.89
CA PHE A 187 -3.57 -9.90 -6.97
C PHE A 187 -2.46 -10.00 -8.01
N TYR A 188 -1.72 -11.10 -8.02
CA TYR A 188 -0.61 -11.32 -8.94
C TYR A 188 -1.08 -11.39 -10.40
N ILE A 189 -2.17 -12.11 -10.68
CA ILE A 189 -2.76 -12.19 -12.01
C ILE A 189 -3.26 -10.80 -12.46
N CYS A 190 -3.96 -10.06 -11.58
CA CYS A 190 -4.45 -8.73 -11.88
C CYS A 190 -3.32 -7.73 -12.17
N ASP A 191 -2.23 -7.75 -11.39
CA ASP A 191 -1.06 -6.90 -11.63
C ASP A 191 -0.43 -7.18 -13.00
N LYS A 192 -0.23 -8.47 -13.33
CA LYS A 192 0.31 -8.86 -14.64
C LYS A 192 -0.62 -8.54 -15.80
N PHE A 193 -1.93 -8.68 -15.60
CA PHE A 193 -2.92 -8.28 -16.58
C PHE A 193 -2.89 -6.77 -16.82
N LEU A 194 -2.82 -5.96 -15.76
CA LEU A 194 -2.70 -4.51 -15.87
C LEU A 194 -1.41 -4.10 -16.58
N GLN A 195 -0.27 -4.71 -16.25
CA GLN A 195 1.00 -4.48 -16.96
C GLN A 195 0.89 -4.81 -18.45
N HIS A 196 0.22 -5.92 -18.79
CA HIS A 196 -0.01 -6.31 -20.18
C HIS A 196 -0.89 -5.31 -20.93
N LEU A 197 -1.96 -4.81 -20.29
CA LEU A 197 -2.82 -3.78 -20.88
C LEU A 197 -2.07 -2.46 -21.08
N LEU A 198 -1.27 -2.04 -20.10
CA LEU A 198 -0.46 -0.83 -20.19
C LEU A 198 0.60 -0.94 -21.30
N ASN A 199 1.30 -2.07 -21.39
CA ASN A 199 2.29 -2.28 -22.45
C ASN A 199 1.66 -2.26 -23.85
N ARG A 200 0.44 -2.79 -24.02
CA ARG A 200 -0.29 -2.70 -25.29
C ARG A 200 -0.70 -1.28 -25.68
N SER A 201 -0.88 -0.38 -24.73
CA SER A 201 -1.20 1.02 -25.02
C SER A 201 -0.02 1.84 -25.54
N GLY A 202 1.21 1.29 -25.49
CA GLY A 202 2.40 1.92 -26.06
C GLY A 202 2.63 1.66 -27.56
N ASP A 203 1.99 0.63 -28.15
CA ASP A 203 2.20 0.22 -29.55
C ASP A 203 1.21 0.85 -30.54
N THR A 204 0.40 1.81 -30.10
CA THR A 204 -0.50 2.58 -30.97
C THR A 204 -0.27 4.07 -30.77
N PHE A 205 0.80 4.63 -31.33
CA PHE A 205 0.89 5.98 -31.91
C PHE A 205 2.18 6.11 -32.73
#